data_AF-A0AAD1TQV7-F1
#
_entry.id   AF-A0AAD1TQV7-F1
#
_cell.length_a   1.000
_cell.length_b   1.000
_cell.length_c   1.000
_cell.angle_alpha   90.00
_cell.angle_beta   90.00
_cell.angle_gamma   90.00
#
_symmetry.space_group_name_H-M   'P 1'
#
loop_
_entity.id
_entity.type
_entity.pdbx_description
1 polymer ?
#
loop_
_entity_poly.entity_id
_entity_poly.type
_entity_poly.pdbx_seq_one_letter_code
_entity_poly.pdbx_strand_id
1 'polypeptide(L)'
;MLTVLLDTQTLTLLSDSQTLIILYNTQTLTLLYNTQTLTIHTDSQTLTLCSDTQTLTLRSNMQTLILLINTHTLTLCSNIQTLTLCSNTQTLPVHSNTQTLTLFSNTQTLTLCTDTWTLTLLSDT
;
A
#
# COMPACT_ATOMS: atom_id res chain seq x y z
N MET A 1 -6.48 11.65 -15.26
CA MET A 1 -6.99 10.57 -14.39
C MET A 1 -6.98 9.28 -15.18
N LEU A 2 -6.32 8.24 -14.67
CA LEU A 2 -6.34 6.89 -15.23
C LEU A 2 -7.14 5.96 -14.31
N THR A 3 -8.02 5.15 -14.89
CA THR A 3 -8.76 4.11 -14.17
C THR A 3 -8.48 2.76 -14.82
N VAL A 4 -8.09 1.78 -14.03
CA VAL A 4 -7.81 0.42 -14.50
C VAL A 4 -8.81 -0.55 -13.88
N LEU A 5 -9.52 -1.28 -14.75
CA LEU A 5 -10.47 -2.34 -14.42
C LEU A 5 -10.10 -3.58 -15.22
N LEU A 6 -9.53 -4.58 -14.56
CA LEU A 6 -9.05 -5.80 -15.21
C LEU A 6 -9.25 -7.00 -14.27
N ASP A 7 -9.54 -8.15 -14.87
CA ASP A 7 -9.56 -9.47 -14.22
C ASP A 7 -8.54 -10.34 -14.95
N THR A 8 -7.31 -10.36 -14.43
CA THR A 8 -6.19 -11.14 -14.96
C THR A 8 -5.48 -11.85 -13.82
N GLN A 9 -4.69 -12.89 -14.09
CA GLN A 9 -3.91 -13.51 -13.01
C GLN A 9 -2.81 -12.59 -12.50
N THR A 10 -2.12 -11.91 -13.41
CA THR A 10 -1.03 -10.99 -13.10
C THR A 10 -1.21 -9.69 -13.85
N LEU A 11 -0.95 -8.57 -13.18
CA LEU A 11 -0.90 -7.24 -13.78
C LEU A 11 0.40 -6.54 -13.37
N THR A 12 1.11 -6.00 -14.36
CA THR A 12 2.18 -5.03 -14.13
C THR A 12 1.76 -3.73 -14.79
N LEU A 13 1.64 -2.66 -14.01
CA LEU A 13 1.24 -1.35 -14.50
C LEU A 13 2.35 -0.33 -14.26
N LEU A 14 2.67 0.43 -15.31
CA LEU A 14 3.52 1.60 -15.25
C LEU A 14 2.65 2.80 -15.59
N SER A 15 2.58 3.79 -14.69
CA SER A 15 1.72 4.95 -14.89
C SER A 15 2.39 6.22 -14.39
N ASP A 16 2.29 7.28 -15.19
CA ASP A 16 2.56 8.64 -14.75
C ASP A 16 1.27 9.45 -14.98
N SER A 17 0.58 9.78 -13.90
CA SER A 17 -0.71 10.46 -13.98
C SER A 17 -0.99 11.25 -12.72
N GLN A 18 -1.70 12.36 -12.81
CA GLN A 18 -2.09 13.11 -11.60
C GLN A 18 -2.91 12.24 -10.62
N THR A 19 -3.84 11.44 -11.15
CA THR A 19 -4.72 10.60 -10.34
C THR A 19 -4.83 9.23 -10.97
N LEU A 20 -4.56 8.19 -10.18
CA LEU A 20 -4.70 6.79 -10.56
C LEU A 20 -5.68 6.09 -9.61
N ILE A 21 -6.66 5.43 -10.20
CA ILE A 21 -7.65 4.63 -9.49
C ILE A 21 -7.58 3.20 -10.04
N ILE A 22 -7.35 2.22 -9.16
CA ILE A 22 -7.26 0.82 -9.55
C ILE A 22 -8.32 0.02 -8.79
N LEU A 23 -9.20 -0.65 -9.54
CA LEU A 23 -10.15 -1.63 -9.01
C LEU A 23 -9.90 -2.94 -9.74
N TYR A 24 -9.41 -3.94 -9.03
CA TYR A 24 -9.04 -5.21 -9.65
C TYR A 24 -9.13 -6.37 -8.66
N ASN A 25 -9.31 -7.57 -9.21
CA ASN A 25 -9.17 -8.83 -8.48
C ASN A 25 -8.23 -9.72 -9.29
N THR A 26 -7.01 -9.94 -8.79
CA THR A 26 -5.97 -10.72 -9.49
C THR A 26 -5.21 -11.57 -8.47
N GLN A 27 -4.37 -12.50 -8.93
CA GLN A 27 -3.42 -13.14 -8.02
C GLN A 27 -2.32 -12.17 -7.62
N THR A 28 -1.71 -11.48 -8.60
CA THR A 28 -0.58 -10.58 -8.35
C THR A 28 -0.75 -9.24 -9.07
N LEU A 29 -0.48 -8.14 -8.37
CA LEU A 29 -0.27 -6.81 -8.97
C LEU A 29 1.09 -6.25 -8.55
N THR A 30 1.82 -5.76 -9.55
CA THR A 30 2.99 -4.91 -9.37
C THR A 30 2.75 -3.56 -10.02
N LEU A 31 2.86 -2.47 -9.26
CA LEU A 31 2.63 -1.11 -9.73
C LEU A 31 3.88 -0.24 -9.53
N LEU A 32 4.35 0.35 -10.61
CA LEU A 32 5.35 1.42 -10.60
C LEU A 32 4.68 2.70 -11.09
N TYR A 33 4.60 3.74 -10.27
CA TYR A 33 3.65 4.83 -10.53
C TYR A 33 4.08 6.20 -9.99
N ASN A 34 4.29 7.23 -10.81
CA ASN A 34 4.42 8.58 -10.25
C ASN A 34 3.06 9.28 -10.31
N THR A 35 2.45 9.57 -9.15
CA THR A 35 1.10 10.17 -9.13
C THR A 35 0.90 11.12 -7.96
N GLN A 36 0.04 12.13 -8.09
CA GLN A 36 -0.34 12.93 -6.93
C GLN A 36 -1.28 12.13 -6.01
N THR A 37 -2.25 11.42 -6.59
CA THR A 37 -3.21 10.63 -5.80
C THR A 37 -3.33 9.24 -6.36
N LEU A 38 -3.15 8.24 -5.49
CA LEU A 38 -3.41 6.83 -5.76
C LEU A 38 -4.52 6.32 -4.83
N THR A 39 -5.54 5.73 -5.43
CA THR A 39 -6.57 4.98 -4.70
C THR A 39 -6.66 3.56 -5.24
N ILE A 40 -6.50 2.58 -4.37
CA ILE A 40 -6.58 1.15 -4.74
C ILE A 40 -7.64 0.47 -3.89
N HIS A 41 -8.54 -0.23 -4.59
CA HIS A 41 -9.48 -1.17 -4.00
C HIS A 41 -9.27 -2.54 -4.64
N THR A 42 -8.87 -3.53 -3.84
CA THR A 42 -8.53 -4.85 -4.41
C THR A 42 -8.63 -6.00 -3.42
N ASP A 43 -9.00 -7.15 -3.95
CA ASP A 43 -8.71 -8.45 -3.34
C ASP A 43 -7.66 -9.15 -4.20
N SER A 44 -6.50 -9.50 -3.62
CA SER A 44 -5.43 -10.18 -4.36
C SER A 44 -4.58 -11.08 -3.46
N GLN A 45 -3.74 -11.95 -4.03
CA GLN A 45 -2.77 -12.69 -3.20
C GLN A 45 -1.62 -11.76 -2.82
N THR A 46 -1.05 -11.06 -3.82
CA THR A 46 0.14 -10.23 -3.64
C THR A 46 -0.01 -8.87 -4.32
N LEU A 47 0.36 -7.81 -3.60
CA LEU A 47 0.47 -6.44 -4.12
C LEU A 47 1.85 -5.89 -3.79
N THR A 48 2.56 -5.45 -4.83
CA THR A 48 3.80 -4.69 -4.69
C THR A 48 3.61 -3.30 -5.28
N LEU A 49 3.77 -2.25 -4.46
CA LEU A 49 3.75 -0.86 -4.90
C LEU A 49 5.13 -0.24 -4.70
N CYS A 50 5.66 0.40 -5.75
CA CYS A 50 6.95 1.09 -5.70
C CYS A 50 6.87 2.45 -6.40
N SER A 51 6.91 3.55 -5.63
CA SER A 51 6.97 4.92 -6.17
C SER A 51 6.78 6.08 -5.18
N ASP A 52 6.75 7.30 -5.71
CA ASP A 52 6.38 8.52 -5.01
C ASP A 52 4.91 8.91 -5.26
N THR A 53 4.22 9.34 -4.19
CA THR A 53 2.88 9.92 -4.32
C THR A 53 2.54 10.91 -3.22
N GLN A 54 1.70 11.91 -3.48
CA GLN A 54 1.28 12.83 -2.40
C GLN A 54 0.29 12.14 -1.44
N THR A 55 -0.65 11.37 -1.98
CA THR A 55 -1.66 10.68 -1.18
C THR A 55 -1.90 9.27 -1.71
N LEU A 56 -1.74 8.29 -0.82
CA LEU A 56 -2.10 6.90 -1.07
C LEU A 56 -3.23 6.48 -0.13
N THR A 57 -4.32 5.97 -0.72
CA THR A 57 -5.35 5.24 0.03
C THR A 57 -5.42 3.81 -0.52
N LEU A 58 -5.18 2.84 0.35
CA LEU A 58 -5.32 1.42 0.03
C LEU A 58 -6.37 0.79 0.94
N ARG A 59 -7.33 0.12 0.31
CA ARG A 59 -8.29 -0.74 0.98
C ARG A 59 -8.29 -2.10 0.30
N SER A 60 -7.90 -3.13 1.04
CA SER A 60 -7.69 -4.44 0.43
C SER A 60 -7.87 -5.63 1.37
N ASN A 61 -8.10 -6.80 0.79
CA ASN A 61 -7.92 -8.09 1.43
C ASN A 61 -6.89 -8.91 0.65
N MET A 62 -5.81 -9.34 1.31
CA MET A 62 -4.72 -10.01 0.60
C MET A 62 -3.77 -10.80 1.49
N GLN A 63 -2.94 -11.68 0.90
CA GLN A 63 -1.93 -12.40 1.67
C GLN A 63 -0.70 -11.53 1.95
N THR A 64 -0.12 -10.90 0.92
CA THR A 64 1.18 -10.22 1.05
C THR A 64 1.18 -8.84 0.43
N LEU A 65 1.31 -7.80 1.26
CA LEU A 65 1.46 -6.41 0.81
C LEU A 65 2.89 -5.92 1.03
N ILE A 66 3.51 -5.45 -0.04
CA ILE A 66 4.84 -4.82 -0.03
C ILE A 66 4.70 -3.39 -0.57
N LEU A 67 5.09 -2.43 0.26
CA LEU A 67 5.07 -1.00 -0.07
C LEU A 67 6.48 -0.43 0.04
N LEU A 68 6.98 0.11 -1.07
CA LEU A 68 8.29 0.77 -1.20
C LEU A 68 8.05 2.18 -1.72
N ILE A 69 7.61 3.10 -0.84
CA ILE A 69 7.03 4.38 -1.29
C ILE A 69 7.55 5.60 -0.53
N ASN A 70 7.54 6.75 -1.18
CA ASN A 70 7.60 8.04 -0.50
C ASN A 70 6.26 8.75 -0.63
N THR A 71 5.69 9.22 0.49
CA THR A 71 4.40 9.90 0.45
C THR A 71 4.19 10.94 1.53
N HIS A 72 3.28 11.89 1.32
CA HIS A 72 2.86 12.77 2.41
C HIS A 72 1.84 12.05 3.29
N THR A 73 0.91 11.31 2.71
CA THR A 73 -0.13 10.61 3.47
C THR A 73 -0.38 9.23 2.91
N LEU A 74 -0.20 8.21 3.75
CA LEU A 74 -0.55 6.83 3.47
C LEU A 74 -1.66 6.38 4.42
N THR A 75 -2.83 6.08 3.88
CA THR A 75 -3.92 5.45 4.64
C THR A 75 -4.08 4.00 4.23
N LEU A 76 -3.95 3.09 5.20
CA LEU A 76 -4.12 1.65 5.03
C LEU A 76 -5.33 1.16 5.81
N CYS A 77 -6.28 0.53 5.10
CA CYS A 77 -7.49 -0.06 5.68
C CYS A 77 -7.69 -1.48 5.13
N SER A 78 -7.07 -2.49 5.74
CA SER A 78 -6.93 -3.80 5.09
C SER A 78 -6.92 -5.01 6.04
N ASN A 79 -7.25 -6.18 5.50
CA ASN A 79 -6.99 -7.48 6.14
C ASN A 79 -5.85 -8.15 5.38
N ILE A 80 -4.68 -8.30 6.00
CA ILE A 80 -3.45 -8.72 5.31
C ILE A 80 -2.69 -9.76 6.11
N GLN A 81 -2.29 -10.88 5.54
CA GLN A 81 -1.47 -11.84 6.31
C GLN A 81 -0.10 -11.25 6.67
N THR A 82 0.62 -10.72 5.68
CA THR A 82 1.95 -10.10 5.84
C THR A 82 1.98 -8.71 5.21
N LEU A 83 2.28 -7.70 6.01
CA LEU A 83 2.51 -6.32 5.56
C LEU A 83 3.97 -5.93 5.80
N THR A 84 4.67 -5.60 4.72
CA THR A 84 5.99 -4.95 4.76
C THR A 84 5.88 -3.55 4.17
N LEU A 85 6.14 -2.54 4.99
CA LEU A 85 6.13 -1.14 4.56
C LEU A 85 7.52 -0.52 4.79
N CYS A 86 8.16 -0.16 3.68
CA CYS A 86 9.39 0.61 3.63
C CYS A 86 9.05 2.00 3.07
N SER A 87 9.01 3.04 3.91
CA SER A 87 8.56 4.36 3.43
C SER A 87 9.13 5.58 4.14
N ASN A 88 9.16 6.69 3.43
CA ASN A 88 9.22 8.03 4.03
C ASN A 88 7.81 8.63 3.94
N THR A 89 7.15 8.82 5.09
CA THR A 89 5.74 9.24 5.15
C THR A 89 5.53 10.37 6.15
N GLN A 90 4.80 11.44 5.84
CA GLN A 90 4.48 12.42 6.91
C GLN A 90 3.41 11.86 7.87
N THR A 91 2.31 11.35 7.32
CA THR A 91 1.18 10.84 8.11
C THR A 91 0.79 9.42 7.67
N LEU A 92 0.79 8.48 8.63
CA LEU A 92 0.52 7.05 8.39
C LEU A 92 -0.54 6.51 9.37
N PRO A 93 -1.83 6.64 9.03
CA PRO A 93 -2.90 5.87 9.66
C PRO A 93 -2.99 4.45 9.08
N VAL A 94 -2.89 3.46 9.96
CA VAL A 94 -3.05 2.04 9.64
C VAL A 94 -4.16 1.44 10.48
N HIS A 95 -5.20 0.97 9.81
CA HIS A 95 -6.30 0.21 10.38
C HIS A 95 -6.31 -1.18 9.73
N SER A 96 -5.70 -2.16 10.38
CA SER A 96 -5.52 -3.48 9.75
C SER A 96 -5.55 -4.65 10.70
N ASN A 97 -6.12 -5.76 10.24
CA ASN A 97 -5.91 -7.07 10.84
C ASN A 97 -4.77 -7.76 10.10
N THR A 98 -3.64 -7.99 10.77
CA THR A 98 -2.47 -8.61 10.12
C THR A 98 -1.71 -9.60 10.97
N GLN A 99 -1.29 -10.74 10.42
CA GLN A 99 -0.47 -11.67 11.22
C GLN A 99 0.92 -11.10 11.47
N THR A 100 1.57 -10.56 10.43
CA THR A 100 2.90 -9.95 10.51
C THR A 100 2.88 -8.54 9.94
N LEU A 101 3.29 -7.57 10.74
CA LEU A 101 3.51 -6.19 10.33
C LEU A 101 4.98 -5.81 10.54
N THR A 102 5.66 -5.48 9.45
CA THR A 102 7.03 -4.96 9.47
C THR A 102 7.03 -3.55 8.89
N LEU A 103 7.42 -2.57 9.70
CA LEU A 103 7.48 -1.17 9.32
C LEU A 103 8.92 -0.67 9.38
N PHE A 104 9.49 -0.33 8.24
CA PHE A 104 10.74 0.42 8.08
C PHE A 104 10.37 1.81 7.61
N SER A 105 10.18 2.77 8.53
CA SER A 105 9.67 4.08 8.12
C SER A 105 10.31 5.25 8.82
N ASN A 106 10.57 6.30 8.06
CA ASN A 106 10.69 7.65 8.59
C ASN A 106 9.29 8.29 8.54
N THR A 107 8.62 8.32 9.70
CA THR A 107 7.24 8.82 9.81
C THR A 107 7.10 9.91 10.86
N GLN A 108 6.53 11.07 10.51
CA GLN A 108 6.30 12.15 11.48
C GLN A 108 5.12 11.84 12.41
N THR A 109 4.01 11.34 11.87
CA THR A 109 2.82 10.93 12.62
C THR A 109 2.40 9.53 12.22
N LEU A 110 2.51 8.59 13.15
CA LEU A 110 2.09 7.19 12.99
C LEU A 110 0.90 6.89 13.90
N THR A 111 -0.20 6.40 13.34
CA THR A 111 -1.35 5.90 14.09
C THR A 111 -1.60 4.45 13.70
N LEU A 112 -1.44 3.53 14.65
CA LEU A 112 -1.69 2.11 14.47
C LEU A 112 -2.93 1.68 15.25
N CYS A 113 -3.94 1.22 14.55
CA CYS A 113 -5.10 0.53 15.10
C CYS A 113 -5.15 -0.85 14.46
N THR A 114 -4.33 -1.76 14.99
CA THR A 114 -4.05 -3.03 14.33
C THR A 114 -4.23 -4.22 15.26
N ASP A 115 -4.91 -5.24 14.77
CA ASP A 115 -4.91 -6.56 15.39
C ASP A 115 -3.75 -7.34 14.78
N THR A 116 -2.58 -7.32 15.46
CA THR A 116 -1.37 -8.00 14.97
C THR A 116 -0.81 -9.05 15.90
N TRP A 117 -0.34 -10.16 15.33
CA TRP A 117 0.41 -11.15 16.10
C TRP A 117 1.88 -10.72 16.24
N THR A 118 2.53 -10.38 15.13
CA THR A 118 3.93 -9.94 15.13
C THR A 118 4.02 -8.51 14.61
N LEU A 119 4.65 -7.64 15.38
CA LEU A 119 4.92 -6.24 15.02
C LEU A 119 6.43 -5.97 15.13
N THR A 120 7.03 -5.52 14.03
CA THR A 120 8.42 -5.05 13.98
C THR A 120 8.45 -3.62 13.49
N LEU A 121 9.01 -2.71 14.29
CA LEU A 121 9.16 -1.28 13.96
C LEU A 121 10.64 -0.92 13.90
N LEU A 122 11.06 -0.39 12.76
CA LEU A 122 12.38 0.20 12.54
C LEU A 122 12.20 1.61 11.99
N SER A 123 12.74 2.58 12.70
CA SER A 123 12.74 3.99 12.32
C SER A 123 14.17 4.50 12.32
N ASP A 124 14.58 5.16 11.24
CA ASP A 124 15.78 6.01 11.30
C ASP A 124 15.46 7.23 12.17
N THR A 125 16.26 7.41 13.23
CA THR A 125 16.25 8.59 14.10
C THR A 125 16.82 9.82 13.40
#